data_AF-A0A942PW72-F1
#
_entry.id   AF-A0A942PW72-F1
#
_cell.length_a   1.000
_cell.length_b   1.000
_cell.length_c   1.000
_cell.angle_alpha   90.00
_cell.angle_beta   90.00
_cell.angle_gamma   90.00
#
_symmetry.space_group_name_H-M   'P 1'
#
loop_
_entity.id
_entity.type
_entity.pdbx_description
1 polymer ?
#
loop_
_entity_poly.entity_id
_entity_poly.type
_entity_poly.pdbx_seq_one_letter_code
_entity_poly.pdbx_strand_id
1 'polypeptide(L)'
;MKRILLAVLLWTVSLLAHAGSAGLWKSDAGEYWLVLNKSDGSALAVQVDAKFSVSAVWQGKADDSSVSLTQAWPSNGTLSATLAQGKLSGTLDAGGKKAAFSATSPYAYLGSGVDGIYATSTANRYQMLATLLINGTAAPLLVDLDLGSKALEIYSGAYSVPSADTVQFAGKGLLKGADLSLAFSSSGISGTQSGAVYSATQAFKPALVETSQDYLGVYKTSTNYAQVASQGMKVINLPDEESYAVYWQPSSMQQGRVMVAVHGTDGTPYAELKDEIEFGTKYGYAVLGILWQNQRTKSYYSATQVYRIIHKALQHVKERYGNDLSRVAYVGFSRGSAVSYETTYLDRMGYRYFDLTISHSGGIPTSLAVAPTSSSDPDLFFSNLTYGRLGSNPLAGTKFFLYCGEKDEQWGTEMCKQFDNANSLIQKNGGTVVEFIRDADGTHAGYRANSAYHEKGVSQFISATP
;
A
#
# COMPACT_ATOMS: atom_id res chain seq x y z
N MET A 1 34.46 -6.34 10.09
CA MET A 1 33.30 -5.64 10.69
C MET A 1 32.21 -5.25 9.70
N LYS A 2 32.48 -4.53 8.59
CA LYS A 2 31.44 -4.06 7.64
C LYS A 2 30.54 -5.18 7.03
N ARG A 3 31.12 -6.34 6.68
CA ARG A 3 30.36 -7.52 6.18
C ARG A 3 29.49 -8.21 7.25
N ILE A 4 29.81 -8.01 8.53
CA ILE A 4 29.07 -8.60 9.66
C ILE A 4 27.81 -7.78 9.95
N LEU A 5 27.88 -6.44 9.85
CA LEU A 5 26.74 -5.57 10.13
C LEU A 5 25.59 -5.78 9.12
N LEU A 6 25.91 -5.98 7.84
CA LEU A 6 24.91 -6.25 6.79
C LEU A 6 24.36 -7.68 6.88
N ALA A 7 25.21 -8.66 7.21
CA ALA A 7 24.75 -10.02 7.50
C ALA A 7 23.83 -10.06 8.73
N VAL A 8 24.10 -9.24 9.76
CA VAL A 8 23.26 -9.11 10.97
C VAL A 8 21.92 -8.44 10.67
N LEU A 9 21.88 -7.41 9.82
CA LEU A 9 20.62 -6.84 9.31
C LEU A 9 19.79 -7.89 8.54
N LEU A 10 20.46 -8.74 7.73
CA LEU A 10 19.86 -9.77 6.87
C LEU A 10 19.56 -11.12 7.55
N TRP A 11 19.92 -11.29 8.83
CA TRP A 11 19.74 -12.54 9.59
C TRP A 11 18.62 -12.48 10.63
N THR A 12 17.95 -11.34 10.81
CA THR A 12 16.81 -11.28 11.74
C THR A 12 15.65 -12.10 11.18
N VAL A 13 15.06 -12.94 12.03
CA VAL A 13 13.98 -13.87 11.69
C VAL A 13 12.78 -13.10 11.13
N SER A 14 12.53 -13.28 9.84
CA SER A 14 11.46 -12.58 9.12
C SER A 14 10.09 -13.10 9.55
N LEU A 15 9.18 -12.18 9.90
CA LEU A 15 7.75 -12.43 9.79
C LEU A 15 7.43 -12.60 8.31
N LEU A 16 6.55 -13.55 7.96
CA LEU A 16 6.14 -13.83 6.59
C LEU A 16 5.66 -12.54 5.91
N ALA A 17 6.53 -11.98 5.08
CA ALA A 17 6.27 -10.83 4.25
C ALA A 17 5.22 -11.20 3.20
N HIS A 18 4.11 -10.44 3.13
CA HIS A 18 3.21 -10.51 1.98
C HIS A 18 3.97 -9.99 0.76
N ALA A 19 4.25 -10.88 -0.19
CA ALA A 19 5.15 -10.62 -1.30
C ALA A 19 4.34 -10.50 -2.60
N GLY A 20 4.41 -9.33 -3.24
CA GLY A 20 4.44 -9.28 -4.70
C GLY A 20 5.86 -9.57 -5.18
N SER A 21 6.11 -9.68 -6.49
CA SER A 21 7.45 -9.97 -7.00
C SER A 21 8.47 -8.84 -6.79
N ALA A 22 8.00 -7.59 -6.59
CA ALA A 22 8.87 -6.48 -6.21
C ALA A 22 9.39 -6.67 -4.78
N GLY A 23 10.70 -6.47 -4.58
CA GLY A 23 11.33 -6.59 -3.28
C GLY A 23 12.79 -7.02 -3.36
N LEU A 24 13.38 -7.23 -2.19
CA LEU A 24 14.69 -7.84 -2.06
C LEU A 24 14.51 -9.35 -1.90
N TRP A 25 15.22 -10.14 -2.69
CA TRP A 25 15.19 -11.61 -2.67
C TRP A 25 16.58 -12.16 -2.48
N LYS A 26 16.69 -13.29 -1.79
CA LYS A 26 17.94 -14.02 -1.61
C LYS A 26 17.82 -15.39 -2.27
N SER A 27 18.65 -15.67 -3.27
CA SER A 27 18.65 -16.95 -3.97
C SER A 27 19.31 -18.05 -3.13
N ASP A 28 19.01 -19.31 -3.44
CA ASP A 28 19.67 -20.48 -2.82
C ASP A 28 21.17 -20.53 -3.12
N ALA A 29 21.62 -19.85 -4.19
CA ALA A 29 23.02 -19.65 -4.52
C ALA A 29 23.71 -18.56 -3.65
N GLY A 30 22.96 -17.89 -2.77
CA GLY A 30 23.45 -16.85 -1.87
C GLY A 30 23.56 -15.45 -2.51
N GLU A 31 23.00 -15.26 -3.70
CA GLU A 31 22.94 -13.98 -4.39
C GLU A 31 21.72 -13.18 -3.92
N TYR A 32 21.79 -11.87 -4.05
CA TYR A 32 20.64 -11.00 -3.79
C TYR A 32 20.09 -10.41 -5.08
N TRP A 33 18.78 -10.28 -5.13
CA TRP A 33 18.05 -9.72 -6.25
C TRP A 33 17.15 -8.60 -5.73
N LEU A 34 17.38 -7.37 -6.17
CA LEU A 34 16.41 -6.29 -5.99
C LEU A 34 15.54 -6.22 -7.23
N VAL A 35 14.28 -6.65 -7.12
CA VAL A 35 13.30 -6.60 -8.20
C VAL A 35 12.39 -5.40 -7.95
N LEU A 36 12.26 -4.53 -8.94
CA LEU A 36 11.32 -3.40 -8.92
C LEU A 36 10.34 -3.53 -10.09
N ASN A 37 9.06 -3.45 -9.77
CA ASN A 37 7.99 -3.51 -10.75
C ASN A 37 7.53 -2.08 -11.10
N LYS A 38 7.17 -1.88 -12.35
CA LYS A 38 6.49 -0.70 -12.85
C LYS A 38 4.99 -0.98 -12.93
N SER A 39 4.18 0.09 -12.94
CA SER A 39 2.73 -0.02 -13.04
C SER A 39 2.21 -0.47 -14.41
N ASP A 40 3.07 -0.63 -15.42
CA ASP A 40 2.74 -1.27 -16.71
C ASP A 40 3.10 -2.78 -16.72
N GLY A 41 3.41 -3.34 -15.55
CA GLY A 41 3.88 -4.70 -15.36
C GLY A 41 5.29 -4.97 -15.87
N SER A 42 6.03 -3.96 -16.37
CA SER A 42 7.46 -4.12 -16.64
C SER A 42 8.27 -4.14 -15.35
N ALA A 43 9.43 -4.78 -15.38
CA ALA A 43 10.29 -4.91 -14.21
C ALA A 43 11.75 -4.63 -14.57
N LEU A 44 12.48 -4.12 -13.59
CA LEU A 44 13.94 -4.11 -13.56
C LEU A 44 14.39 -4.94 -12.35
N ALA A 45 15.38 -5.79 -12.53
CA ALA A 45 16.05 -6.43 -11.40
C ALA A 45 17.55 -6.22 -11.44
N VAL A 46 18.15 -6.02 -10.26
CA VAL A 46 19.59 -5.96 -10.07
C VAL A 46 20.00 -7.18 -9.27
N GLN A 47 20.85 -8.01 -9.86
CA GLN A 47 21.44 -9.17 -9.22
C GLN A 47 22.83 -8.79 -8.70
N VAL A 48 23.06 -9.08 -7.42
CA VAL A 48 24.33 -8.87 -6.76
C VAL A 48 24.82 -10.18 -6.15
N ASP A 49 26.11 -10.44 -6.30
CA ASP A 49 26.72 -11.63 -5.72
C ASP A 49 26.83 -11.54 -4.19
N ALA A 50 27.28 -12.61 -3.54
CA ALA A 50 27.51 -12.62 -2.08
C ALA A 50 28.58 -11.61 -1.61
N LYS A 51 29.32 -10.98 -2.52
CA LYS A 51 30.30 -9.91 -2.25
C LYS A 51 29.72 -8.52 -2.55
N PHE A 52 28.44 -8.42 -2.93
CA PHE A 52 27.73 -7.20 -3.30
C PHE A 52 28.29 -6.51 -4.56
N SER A 53 28.82 -7.28 -5.50
CA SER A 53 29.16 -6.79 -6.83
C SER A 53 27.97 -7.02 -7.76
N VAL A 54 27.65 -6.05 -8.63
CA VAL A 54 26.60 -6.26 -9.65
C VAL A 54 27.07 -7.37 -10.58
N SER A 55 26.39 -8.51 -10.51
CA SER A 55 26.65 -9.62 -11.43
C SER A 55 25.79 -9.49 -12.68
N ALA A 56 24.59 -8.93 -12.55
CA ALA A 56 23.70 -8.72 -13.68
C ALA A 56 22.61 -7.67 -13.43
N VAL A 57 22.09 -7.13 -14.53
CA VAL A 57 20.88 -6.32 -14.60
C VAL A 57 19.91 -6.97 -15.56
N TRP A 58 18.66 -7.03 -15.14
CA TRP A 58 17.60 -7.77 -15.80
C TRP A 58 16.44 -6.82 -16.07
N GLN A 59 15.76 -7.02 -17.19
CA GLN A 59 14.56 -6.27 -17.56
C GLN A 59 13.50 -7.21 -18.11
N GLY A 60 12.23 -6.95 -17.87
CA GLY A 60 11.18 -7.79 -18.42
C GLY A 60 9.81 -7.45 -17.86
N LYS A 61 9.04 -8.48 -17.53
CA LYS A 61 7.71 -8.38 -16.92
C LYS A 61 7.73 -8.98 -15.51
N ALA A 62 6.94 -8.40 -14.63
CA ALA A 62 6.71 -8.91 -13.29
C ALA A 62 5.32 -8.48 -12.82
N ASP A 63 4.64 -9.40 -12.13
CA ASP A 63 3.35 -9.18 -11.49
C ASP A 63 3.37 -9.77 -10.07
N ASP A 64 2.25 -9.74 -9.36
CA ASP A 64 2.19 -10.24 -7.98
C ASP A 64 2.43 -11.75 -7.83
N SER A 65 2.43 -12.50 -8.94
CA SER A 65 2.55 -13.96 -8.98
C SER A 65 3.75 -14.47 -9.78
N SER A 66 4.43 -13.64 -10.56
CA SER A 66 5.48 -14.10 -11.46
C SER A 66 6.49 -13.02 -11.86
N VAL A 67 7.66 -13.48 -12.31
CA VAL A 67 8.69 -12.67 -12.99
C VAL A 67 9.13 -13.38 -14.27
N SER A 68 9.23 -12.61 -15.35
CA SER A 68 9.77 -13.03 -16.63
C SER A 68 10.77 -11.97 -17.11
N LEU A 69 12.05 -12.19 -16.83
CA LEU A 69 13.12 -11.23 -17.07
C LEU A 69 14.10 -11.74 -18.12
N THR A 70 14.64 -10.81 -18.89
CA THR A 70 15.78 -11.02 -19.79
C THR A 70 16.96 -10.23 -19.25
N GLN A 71 18.14 -10.84 -19.26
CA GLN A 71 19.35 -10.20 -18.80
C GLN A 71 19.72 -9.06 -19.76
N ALA A 72 19.58 -7.83 -19.29
CA ALA A 72 20.03 -6.65 -20.02
C ALA A 72 21.57 -6.53 -19.99
N TRP A 73 22.19 -7.00 -18.91
CA TRP A 73 23.63 -6.93 -18.73
C TRP A 73 24.14 -7.97 -17.72
N PRO A 74 25.28 -8.65 -17.97
CA PRO A 74 25.79 -8.94 -19.31
C PRO A 74 24.71 -9.71 -20.12
N SER A 75 24.58 -9.43 -21.42
CA SER A 75 23.43 -9.87 -22.24
C SER A 75 23.49 -11.36 -22.61
N ASN A 76 22.91 -12.26 -21.81
CA ASN A 76 23.05 -13.70 -22.07
C ASN A 76 21.95 -14.58 -21.48
N GLY A 77 20.99 -14.05 -20.72
CA GLY A 77 20.15 -14.88 -19.86
C GLY A 77 18.68 -14.55 -19.85
N THR A 78 17.89 -15.47 -19.32
CA THR A 78 16.48 -15.27 -19.01
C THR A 78 16.16 -15.86 -17.64
N LEU A 79 15.21 -15.25 -16.93
CA LEU A 79 14.63 -15.76 -15.70
C LEU A 79 13.12 -15.87 -15.91
N SER A 80 12.57 -17.04 -15.64
CA SER A 80 11.12 -17.24 -15.54
C SER A 80 10.83 -17.90 -14.21
N ALA A 81 10.12 -17.21 -13.32
CA ALA A 81 9.82 -17.71 -11.98
C ALA A 81 8.44 -17.27 -11.49
N THR A 82 7.83 -18.10 -10.65
CA THR A 82 6.52 -17.85 -10.02
C THR A 82 6.70 -17.64 -8.52
N LEU A 83 5.91 -16.73 -7.96
CA LEU A 83 5.84 -16.42 -6.56
C LEU A 83 4.73 -17.23 -5.88
N ALA A 84 5.11 -18.03 -4.88
CA ALA A 84 4.17 -18.70 -4.00
C ALA A 84 4.73 -18.71 -2.57
N GLN A 85 3.90 -18.34 -1.59
CA GLN A 85 4.23 -18.39 -0.16
C GLN A 85 5.55 -17.68 0.21
N GLY A 86 5.80 -16.49 -0.37
CA GLY A 86 7.03 -15.73 -0.12
C GLY A 86 8.30 -16.30 -0.76
N LYS A 87 8.14 -17.27 -1.68
CA LYS A 87 9.23 -17.91 -2.42
C LYS A 87 9.05 -17.72 -3.93
N LEU A 88 10.07 -17.20 -4.59
CA LEU A 88 10.19 -17.13 -6.04
C LEU A 88 10.90 -18.39 -6.54
N SER A 89 10.21 -19.23 -7.32
CA SER A 89 10.75 -20.49 -7.84
C SER A 89 10.58 -20.56 -9.36
N GLY A 90 11.58 -21.06 -10.08
CA GLY A 90 11.55 -21.06 -11.53
C GLY A 90 12.79 -21.63 -12.22
N THR A 91 13.09 -21.11 -13.41
CA THR A 91 14.27 -21.48 -14.20
C THR A 91 15.07 -20.23 -14.56
N LEU A 92 16.37 -20.26 -14.26
CA LEU A 92 17.35 -19.28 -14.71
C LEU A 92 18.15 -19.90 -15.87
N ASP A 93 18.10 -19.27 -17.03
CA ASP A 93 18.97 -19.56 -18.16
C ASP A 93 20.10 -18.51 -18.17
N ALA A 94 21.34 -18.93 -17.96
CA ALA A 94 22.51 -18.06 -18.02
C ALA A 94 23.42 -18.50 -19.16
N GLY A 95 23.24 -17.91 -20.35
CA GLY A 95 24.04 -18.22 -21.54
C GLY A 95 23.78 -19.60 -22.12
N GLY A 96 22.53 -20.07 -22.12
CA GLY A 96 22.10 -21.38 -22.62
C GLY A 96 22.17 -22.50 -21.57
N LYS A 97 22.66 -22.21 -20.37
CA LYS A 97 22.67 -23.14 -19.23
C LYS A 97 21.47 -22.88 -18.34
N LYS A 98 20.49 -23.78 -18.40
CA LYS A 98 19.30 -23.75 -17.55
C LYS A 98 19.58 -24.39 -16.19
N ALA A 99 19.23 -23.68 -15.13
CA ALA A 99 19.27 -24.17 -13.76
C ALA A 99 17.95 -23.85 -13.04
N ALA A 100 17.60 -24.67 -12.05
CA ALA A 100 16.50 -24.34 -11.16
C ALA A 100 16.84 -23.05 -10.39
N PHE A 101 15.90 -22.12 -10.36
CA PHE A 101 15.98 -20.88 -9.60
C PHE A 101 15.05 -20.96 -8.40
N SER A 102 15.53 -20.50 -7.26
CA SER A 102 14.79 -20.46 -6.01
C SER A 102 15.34 -19.32 -5.18
N ALA A 103 14.45 -18.46 -4.70
CA ALA A 103 14.78 -17.32 -3.86
C ALA A 103 13.66 -17.05 -2.85
N THR A 104 14.03 -16.59 -1.65
CA THR A 104 13.10 -16.18 -0.61
C THR A 104 13.22 -14.68 -0.36
N SER A 105 12.10 -14.04 -0.01
CA SER A 105 12.13 -12.64 0.38
C SER A 105 12.42 -12.51 1.89
N PRO A 106 13.58 -11.96 2.31
CA PRO A 106 13.82 -11.67 3.71
C PRO A 106 12.94 -10.55 4.27
N TYR A 107 12.37 -9.68 3.42
CA TYR A 107 11.63 -8.48 3.87
C TYR A 107 10.42 -8.17 3.00
N ALA A 108 9.36 -7.67 3.62
CA ALA A 108 8.19 -7.24 2.85
C ALA A 108 8.50 -5.97 2.09
N TYR A 109 8.12 -5.91 0.82
CA TYR A 109 8.12 -4.65 0.09
C TYR A 109 6.89 -3.84 0.53
N LEU A 110 7.13 -2.73 1.23
CA LEU A 110 6.06 -1.83 1.67
C LEU A 110 5.61 -0.93 0.50
N GLY A 111 6.57 -0.51 -0.32
CA GLY A 111 6.36 0.52 -1.33
C GLY A 111 6.31 1.91 -0.71
N SER A 112 6.74 2.92 -1.49
CA SER A 112 6.46 4.33 -1.22
C SER A 112 6.04 5.05 -2.52
N GLY A 113 5.44 6.24 -2.43
CA GLY A 113 5.01 7.05 -3.58
C GLY A 113 6.18 7.61 -4.38
N VAL A 114 7.38 7.50 -3.80
CA VAL A 114 8.65 7.87 -4.40
C VAL A 114 9.55 6.64 -4.57
N ASP A 115 9.07 5.43 -4.28
CA ASP A 115 9.81 4.23 -4.66
C ASP A 115 9.86 4.15 -6.18
N GLY A 116 10.99 3.68 -6.70
CA GLY A 116 11.18 3.55 -8.13
C GLY A 116 12.60 3.81 -8.56
N ILE A 117 12.72 4.09 -9.85
CA ILE A 117 14.01 4.20 -10.54
C ILE A 117 14.13 5.61 -11.12
N TYR A 118 15.20 6.28 -10.74
CA TYR A 118 15.50 7.65 -11.12
C TYR A 118 16.75 7.67 -11.98
N ALA A 119 16.63 8.20 -13.19
CA ALA A 119 17.79 8.38 -14.06
C ALA A 119 18.49 9.68 -13.69
N THR A 120 19.80 9.58 -13.47
CA THR A 120 20.63 10.75 -13.14
C THR A 120 20.99 11.53 -14.40
N SER A 121 21.53 12.73 -14.24
CA SER A 121 22.12 13.48 -15.36
C SER A 121 23.32 12.76 -15.99
N THR A 122 23.94 11.82 -15.28
CA THR A 122 25.04 11.00 -15.82
C THR A 122 24.45 9.80 -16.55
N ALA A 123 24.80 9.67 -17.83
CA ALA A 123 24.39 8.54 -18.65
C ALA A 123 24.72 7.21 -17.95
N ASN A 124 23.80 6.25 -18.01
CA ASN A 124 23.95 4.90 -17.43
C ASN A 124 24.01 4.83 -15.89
N ARG A 125 23.68 5.91 -15.17
CA ARG A 125 23.58 5.90 -13.72
C ARG A 125 22.16 6.12 -13.23
N TYR A 126 21.74 5.31 -12.27
CA TYR A 126 20.39 5.21 -11.74
C TYR A 126 20.39 5.17 -10.21
N GLN A 127 19.37 5.74 -9.60
CA GLN A 127 19.04 5.52 -8.20
C GLN A 127 17.78 4.70 -8.12
N MET A 128 17.81 3.69 -7.26
CA MET A 128 16.66 2.85 -6.97
C MET A 128 16.33 3.02 -5.50
N LEU A 129 15.13 3.52 -5.22
CA LEU A 129 14.60 3.61 -3.86
C LEU A 129 13.53 2.54 -3.69
N ALA A 130 13.70 1.72 -2.66
CA ALA A 130 12.71 0.74 -2.24
C ALA A 130 12.47 0.87 -0.73
N THR A 131 11.21 0.90 -0.30
CA THR A 131 10.86 0.91 1.11
C THR A 131 10.49 -0.50 1.53
N LEU A 132 11.28 -1.06 2.45
CA LEU A 132 11.14 -2.43 2.95
C LEU A 132 10.58 -2.40 4.37
N LEU A 133 9.83 -3.45 4.75
CA LEU A 133 9.40 -3.68 6.12
C LEU A 133 10.38 -4.65 6.79
N ILE A 134 11.23 -4.10 7.68
CA ILE A 134 12.23 -4.85 8.43
C ILE A 134 11.79 -4.88 9.89
N ASN A 135 11.42 -6.08 10.39
CA ASN A 135 10.94 -6.27 11.76
C ASN A 135 9.78 -5.32 12.14
N GLY A 136 8.83 -5.12 11.22
CA GLY A 136 7.68 -4.22 11.41
C GLY A 136 8.01 -2.73 11.29
N THR A 137 9.27 -2.37 11.03
CA THR A 137 9.70 -0.99 10.82
C THR A 137 9.98 -0.76 9.33
N ALA A 138 9.36 0.28 8.76
CA ALA A 138 9.67 0.71 7.41
C ALA A 138 11.12 1.23 7.35
N ALA A 139 11.91 0.71 6.41
CA ALA A 139 13.30 1.03 6.21
C ALA A 139 13.57 1.20 4.71
N PRO A 140 14.08 2.36 4.26
CA PRO A 140 14.48 2.52 2.88
C PRO A 140 15.74 1.71 2.58
N LEU A 141 15.79 1.17 1.38
CA LEU A 141 16.97 0.67 0.73
C LEU A 141 17.19 1.53 -0.50
N LEU A 142 18.31 2.24 -0.52
CA LEU A 142 18.68 3.06 -1.65
C LEU A 142 19.88 2.42 -2.34
N VAL A 143 19.74 2.19 -3.64
CA VAL A 143 20.77 1.56 -4.47
C VAL A 143 21.17 2.53 -5.57
N ASP A 144 22.44 2.92 -5.55
CA ASP A 144 23.08 3.72 -6.58
C ASP A 144 23.80 2.78 -7.55
N LEU A 145 23.32 2.76 -8.78
CA LEU A 145 23.75 1.83 -9.82
C LEU A 145 24.35 2.61 -10.98
N ASP A 146 25.63 2.39 -11.25
CA ASP A 146 26.32 2.89 -12.44
C ASP A 146 26.62 1.70 -13.36
N LEU A 147 25.83 1.57 -14.43
CA LEU A 147 26.00 0.50 -15.43
C LEU A 147 27.27 0.70 -16.28
N GLY A 148 27.74 1.93 -16.42
CA GLY A 148 28.95 2.24 -17.19
C GLY A 148 30.21 1.73 -16.49
N SER A 149 30.36 2.06 -15.20
CA SER A 149 31.48 1.59 -14.39
C SER A 149 31.24 0.23 -13.73
N LYS A 150 30.02 -0.32 -13.83
CA LYS A 150 29.56 -1.55 -13.15
C LYS A 150 29.66 -1.43 -11.64
N ALA A 151 29.52 -0.21 -11.13
CA ALA A 151 29.60 0.07 -9.71
C ALA A 151 28.21 0.04 -9.09
N LEU A 152 28.17 -0.48 -7.88
CA LEU A 152 27.04 -0.40 -6.97
C LEU A 152 27.47 0.34 -5.72
N GLU A 153 26.57 1.11 -5.15
CA GLU A 153 26.61 1.45 -3.74
C GLU A 153 25.22 1.23 -3.15
N ILE A 154 25.18 0.58 -1.98
CA ILE A 154 23.94 0.39 -1.24
C ILE A 154 24.00 1.29 -0.04
N TYR A 155 22.98 2.10 0.15
CA TYR A 155 22.86 3.01 1.27
C TYR A 155 21.80 2.49 2.23
N SER A 156 22.14 2.54 3.51
CA SER A 156 21.16 2.47 4.59
C SER A 156 21.27 3.73 5.43
N GLY A 157 20.16 4.16 5.99
CA GLY A 157 20.09 5.46 6.61
C GLY A 157 18.77 5.74 7.30
N ALA A 158 18.73 6.90 7.92
CA ALA A 158 17.48 7.48 8.38
C ALA A 158 16.69 7.97 7.17
N TYR A 159 15.37 7.86 7.25
CA TYR A 159 14.48 8.57 6.36
C TYR A 159 13.43 9.32 7.14
N SER A 160 12.92 10.37 6.51
CA SER A 160 11.77 11.09 6.95
C SER A 160 10.86 11.35 5.77
N VAL A 161 9.56 11.43 6.04
CA VAL A 161 8.54 11.80 5.06
C VAL A 161 8.04 13.19 5.45
N PRO A 162 8.79 14.27 5.14
CA PRO A 162 8.40 15.62 5.53
C PRO A 162 7.07 16.07 4.89
N SER A 163 6.67 15.46 3.77
CA SER A 163 5.38 15.67 3.13
C SER A 163 4.96 14.43 2.34
N ALA A 164 3.69 14.36 1.93
CA ALA A 164 3.17 13.25 1.12
C ALA A 164 3.92 13.03 -0.22
N ASP A 165 4.58 14.07 -0.74
CA ASP A 165 5.27 14.04 -2.04
C ASP A 165 6.79 14.15 -1.88
N THR A 166 7.32 14.07 -0.67
CA THR A 166 8.75 14.20 -0.43
C THR A 166 9.24 13.23 0.62
N VAL A 167 10.26 12.44 0.28
CA VAL A 167 11.01 11.61 1.22
C VAL A 167 12.44 12.10 1.28
N GLN A 168 12.93 12.36 2.47
CA GLN A 168 14.34 12.63 2.70
C GLN A 168 15.03 11.35 3.17
N PHE A 169 16.19 11.09 2.60
CA PHE A 169 17.06 9.98 2.96
C PHE A 169 18.42 10.54 3.33
N ALA A 170 18.90 10.21 4.53
CA ALA A 170 20.25 10.51 4.97
C ALA A 170 20.92 9.22 5.45
N GLY A 171 21.94 8.77 4.73
CA GLY A 171 22.54 7.46 4.97
C GLY A 171 24.02 7.39 4.64
N LYS A 172 24.59 6.22 4.94
CA LYS A 172 25.97 5.88 4.61
C LYS A 172 25.99 4.70 3.67
N GLY A 173 26.87 4.77 2.68
CA GLY A 173 27.17 3.68 1.77
C GLY A 173 27.76 2.51 2.55
N LEU A 174 27.18 1.34 2.39
CA LEU A 174 27.57 0.12 3.07
C LEU A 174 28.88 -0.47 2.52
N LEU A 175 29.20 -0.18 1.26
CA LEU A 175 30.39 -0.66 0.57
C LEU A 175 31.53 0.35 0.70
N LYS A 176 31.36 1.57 0.17
CA LYS A 176 32.43 2.58 0.16
C LYS A 176 32.42 3.52 1.36
N GLY A 177 31.36 3.53 2.18
CA GLY A 177 31.24 4.45 3.31
C GLY A 177 30.93 5.89 2.93
N ALA A 178 30.51 6.15 1.68
CA ALA A 178 30.14 7.47 1.21
C ALA A 178 28.91 8.00 1.96
N ASP A 179 28.91 9.28 2.34
CA ASP A 179 27.72 9.91 2.91
C ASP A 179 26.75 10.29 1.78
N LEU A 180 25.45 10.14 2.04
CA LEU A 180 24.40 10.47 1.10
C LEU A 180 23.26 11.18 1.81
N SER A 181 22.81 12.29 1.24
CA SER A 181 21.63 13.03 1.68
C SER A 181 20.81 13.41 0.46
N LEU A 182 19.69 12.72 0.21
CA LEU A 182 18.82 12.95 -0.94
C LEU A 182 17.40 13.27 -0.48
N ALA A 183 16.73 14.16 -1.20
CA ALA A 183 15.30 14.39 -1.16
C ALA A 183 14.69 13.86 -2.46
N PHE A 184 13.82 12.87 -2.33
CA PHE A 184 13.02 12.28 -3.38
C PHE A 184 11.66 12.96 -3.44
N SER A 185 11.16 13.19 -4.64
CA SER A 185 9.81 13.67 -4.89
C SER A 185 9.21 13.01 -6.13
N SER A 186 7.92 13.22 -6.35
CA SER A 186 7.24 12.81 -7.59
C SER A 186 7.84 13.42 -8.85
N SER A 187 8.61 14.51 -8.73
CA SER A 187 9.28 15.19 -9.85
C SER A 187 10.74 14.76 -10.07
N GLY A 188 11.35 14.08 -9.10
CA GLY A 188 12.76 13.70 -9.17
C GLY A 188 13.46 13.69 -7.82
N ILE A 189 14.79 13.61 -7.87
CA ILE A 189 15.70 13.61 -6.73
C ILE A 189 16.51 14.90 -6.73
N SER A 190 16.72 15.48 -5.56
CA SER A 190 17.75 16.51 -5.31
C SER A 190 18.57 16.15 -4.07
N GLY A 191 19.80 16.63 -3.94
CA GLY A 191 20.57 16.45 -2.71
C GLY A 191 22.07 16.46 -2.92
N THR A 192 22.80 15.74 -2.06
CA THR A 192 24.26 15.63 -2.11
C THR A 192 24.73 14.20 -1.85
N GLN A 193 25.76 13.78 -2.58
CA GLN A 193 26.49 12.51 -2.37
C GLN A 193 27.97 12.82 -2.20
N SER A 194 28.55 12.52 -1.03
CA SER A 194 29.94 12.86 -0.70
C SER A 194 30.31 14.32 -1.01
N GLY A 195 29.38 15.26 -0.79
CA GLY A 195 29.56 16.70 -1.06
C GLY A 195 29.31 17.14 -2.50
N ALA A 196 29.12 16.23 -3.46
CA ALA A 196 28.71 16.57 -4.82
C ALA A 196 27.19 16.77 -4.91
N VAL A 197 26.74 17.83 -5.58
CA VAL A 197 25.31 18.08 -5.84
C VAL A 197 24.77 16.98 -6.73
N TYR A 198 23.60 16.48 -6.35
CA TYR A 198 22.91 15.38 -7.00
C TYR A 198 21.55 15.83 -7.50
N SER A 199 21.25 15.54 -8.76
CA SER A 199 19.91 15.71 -9.33
C SER A 199 19.58 14.56 -10.28
N ALA A 200 18.38 14.02 -10.16
CA ALA A 200 17.87 12.98 -11.05
C ALA A 200 16.39 13.27 -11.34
N THR A 201 15.93 12.89 -12.53
CA THR A 201 14.50 12.96 -12.85
C THR A 201 13.90 11.58 -12.67
N GLN A 202 12.65 11.50 -12.21
CA GLN A 202 11.96 10.22 -12.17
C GLN A 202 11.82 9.72 -13.61
N ALA A 203 12.57 8.68 -13.96
CA ALA A 203 12.66 8.24 -15.36
C ALA A 203 11.36 7.61 -15.83
N PHE A 204 10.54 7.11 -14.89
CA PHE A 204 9.34 6.36 -15.20
C PHE A 204 8.26 6.63 -14.15
N LYS A 205 7.19 7.30 -14.57
CA LYS A 205 5.89 7.32 -13.88
C LYS A 205 4.80 7.11 -14.93
N PRO A 206 4.22 5.91 -15.04
CA PRO A 206 3.06 5.73 -15.91
C PRO A 206 1.93 6.59 -15.36
N ALA A 207 1.42 7.52 -16.17
CA ALA A 207 0.26 8.31 -15.80
C ALA A 207 -0.94 7.36 -15.65
N LEU A 208 -1.63 7.46 -14.51
CA LEU A 208 -2.88 6.74 -14.33
C LEU A 208 -3.93 7.31 -15.29
N VAL A 209 -4.66 6.42 -15.96
CA VAL A 209 -5.63 6.79 -17.00
C VAL A 209 -7.02 6.82 -16.39
N GLU A 210 -7.68 7.97 -16.53
CA GLU A 210 -9.09 8.11 -16.19
C GLU A 210 -9.99 7.69 -17.35
N THR A 211 -11.02 6.92 -17.04
CA THR A 211 -12.05 6.47 -17.98
C THR A 211 -13.43 6.66 -17.37
N SER A 212 -14.48 6.42 -18.16
CA SER A 212 -15.86 6.31 -17.64
C SER A 212 -16.24 4.90 -17.20
N GLN A 213 -15.36 3.92 -17.40
CA GLN A 213 -15.62 2.49 -17.23
C GLN A 213 -14.36 1.80 -16.73
N ASP A 214 -14.50 0.91 -15.75
CA ASP A 214 -13.38 0.09 -15.29
C ASP A 214 -13.00 -1.00 -16.29
N TYR A 215 -11.70 -1.28 -16.39
CA TYR A 215 -11.16 -2.29 -17.30
C TYR A 215 -11.51 -3.73 -16.89
N LEU A 216 -11.98 -3.94 -15.65
CA LEU A 216 -12.40 -5.23 -15.13
C LEU A 216 -13.85 -5.58 -15.50
N GLY A 217 -14.60 -4.63 -16.08
CA GLY A 217 -15.97 -4.82 -16.53
C GLY A 217 -17.02 -4.85 -15.41
N VAL A 218 -16.67 -4.43 -14.18
CA VAL A 218 -17.60 -4.39 -13.03
C VAL A 218 -18.75 -3.40 -13.29
N TYR A 219 -18.52 -2.33 -14.05
CA TYR A 219 -19.57 -1.40 -14.47
C TYR A 219 -20.75 -2.08 -15.19
N LYS A 220 -20.52 -3.24 -15.84
CA LYS A 220 -21.56 -3.97 -16.58
C LYS A 220 -22.52 -4.71 -15.65
N THR A 221 -22.06 -5.07 -14.45
CA THR A 221 -22.81 -5.89 -13.49
C THR A 221 -23.23 -5.11 -12.25
N SER A 222 -22.62 -3.96 -11.98
CA SER A 222 -23.01 -3.10 -10.86
C SER A 222 -24.34 -2.39 -11.13
N THR A 223 -25.32 -2.64 -10.29
CA THR A 223 -26.64 -1.97 -10.33
C THR A 223 -26.56 -0.48 -9.99
N ASN A 224 -25.46 -0.02 -9.36
CA ASN A 224 -25.27 1.37 -8.96
C ASN A 224 -24.49 2.20 -9.99
N TYR A 225 -23.92 1.56 -11.03
CA TYR A 225 -23.06 2.24 -12.00
C TYR A 225 -23.77 3.41 -12.69
N ALA A 226 -24.96 3.18 -13.26
CA ALA A 226 -25.66 4.21 -14.03
C ALA A 226 -26.01 5.43 -13.17
N GLN A 227 -26.41 5.21 -11.92
CA GLN A 227 -26.70 6.28 -10.97
C GLN A 227 -25.44 7.13 -10.71
N VAL A 228 -24.32 6.50 -10.34
CA VAL A 228 -23.08 7.22 -10.01
C VAL A 228 -22.43 7.83 -11.26
N ALA A 229 -22.51 7.18 -12.42
CA ALA A 229 -22.03 7.71 -13.69
C ALA A 229 -22.77 9.00 -14.10
N SER A 230 -24.09 9.08 -13.84
CA SER A 230 -24.88 10.29 -14.11
C SER A 230 -24.43 11.50 -13.27
N GLN A 231 -23.71 11.27 -12.17
CA GLN A 231 -23.17 12.31 -11.30
C GLN A 231 -21.76 12.79 -11.73
N GLY A 232 -21.23 12.28 -12.85
CA GLY A 232 -19.96 12.74 -13.41
C GLY A 232 -18.71 12.08 -12.83
N MET A 233 -18.84 10.90 -12.23
CA MET A 233 -17.72 10.11 -11.71
C MET A 233 -16.63 9.82 -12.76
N LYS A 234 -15.43 9.51 -12.27
CA LYS A 234 -14.27 9.06 -13.06
C LYS A 234 -13.75 7.75 -12.51
N VAL A 235 -13.34 6.84 -13.39
CA VAL A 235 -12.68 5.60 -13.02
C VAL A 235 -11.18 5.75 -13.20
N ILE A 236 -10.41 5.51 -12.14
CA ILE A 236 -8.95 5.50 -12.15
C ILE A 236 -8.52 4.03 -12.22
N ASN A 237 -8.07 3.58 -13.39
CA ASN A 237 -7.66 2.18 -13.57
C ASN A 237 -6.25 1.95 -13.00
N LEU A 238 -6.09 0.88 -12.21
CA LEU A 238 -4.85 0.48 -11.55
C LEU A 238 -4.52 -0.96 -11.97
N PRO A 239 -4.18 -1.20 -13.25
CA PRO A 239 -4.03 -2.55 -13.79
C PRO A 239 -2.92 -3.36 -13.14
N ASP A 240 -1.89 -2.69 -12.62
CA ASP A 240 -0.81 -3.28 -11.84
C ASP A 240 -1.21 -3.73 -10.44
N GLU A 241 -2.30 -3.20 -9.90
CA GLU A 241 -2.89 -3.64 -8.63
C GLU A 241 -4.04 -4.63 -8.85
N GLU A 242 -4.27 -5.04 -10.12
CA GLU A 242 -5.46 -5.76 -10.55
C GLU A 242 -6.78 -5.07 -10.12
N SER A 243 -6.78 -3.75 -9.98
CA SER A 243 -7.81 -2.98 -9.29
C SER A 243 -8.20 -1.69 -10.04
N TYR A 244 -9.22 -0.98 -9.54
CA TYR A 244 -9.53 0.38 -9.92
C TYR A 244 -10.10 1.15 -8.73
N ALA A 245 -10.05 2.48 -8.83
CA ALA A 245 -10.79 3.37 -7.94
C ALA A 245 -11.84 4.15 -8.72
N VAL A 246 -12.90 4.58 -8.05
CA VAL A 246 -13.92 5.47 -8.62
C VAL A 246 -13.91 6.76 -7.84
N TYR A 247 -13.67 7.85 -8.53
CA TYR A 247 -13.58 9.18 -7.97
C TYR A 247 -14.79 10.01 -8.38
N TRP A 248 -15.34 10.75 -7.43
CA TRP A 248 -16.35 11.76 -7.68
C TRP A 248 -16.13 12.95 -6.75
N GLN A 249 -16.39 14.16 -7.24
CA GLN A 249 -16.46 15.36 -6.42
C GLN A 249 -17.65 16.23 -6.84
N PRO A 250 -18.25 16.99 -5.90
CA PRO A 250 -19.27 17.97 -6.24
C PRO A 250 -18.75 18.99 -7.26
N SER A 251 -19.57 19.41 -8.22
CA SER A 251 -19.17 20.40 -9.23
C SER A 251 -18.83 21.77 -8.64
N SER A 252 -19.36 22.09 -7.46
CA SER A 252 -19.05 23.29 -6.69
C SER A 252 -17.68 23.23 -6.01
N MET A 253 -17.07 22.05 -5.91
CA MET A 253 -15.81 21.83 -5.21
C MET A 253 -14.62 22.11 -6.15
N GLN A 254 -13.79 23.08 -5.79
CA GLN A 254 -12.55 23.38 -6.53
C GLN A 254 -11.38 22.53 -6.02
N GLN A 255 -11.24 22.43 -4.70
CA GLN A 255 -10.27 21.61 -3.98
C GLN A 255 -10.83 21.29 -2.59
N GLY A 256 -10.38 20.21 -1.96
CA GLY A 256 -10.73 19.95 -0.56
C GLY A 256 -10.66 18.48 -0.15
N ARG A 257 -11.44 18.17 0.88
CA ARG A 257 -11.51 16.90 1.62
C ARG A 257 -11.80 15.69 0.72
N VAL A 258 -11.20 14.55 1.05
CA VAL A 258 -11.49 13.28 0.36
C VAL A 258 -11.94 12.23 1.38
N MET A 259 -13.07 11.59 1.12
CA MET A 259 -13.48 10.39 1.84
C MET A 259 -13.18 9.15 0.99
N VAL A 260 -12.27 8.32 1.46
CA VAL A 260 -11.92 7.03 0.86
C VAL A 260 -12.92 5.98 1.33
N ALA A 261 -13.70 5.42 0.42
CA ALA A 261 -14.77 4.48 0.74
C ALA A 261 -14.43 3.04 0.32
N VAL A 262 -14.45 2.11 1.27
CA VAL A 262 -14.05 0.71 1.08
C VAL A 262 -15.22 -0.23 1.36
N HIS A 263 -15.63 -0.95 0.33
CA HIS A 263 -16.85 -1.76 0.34
C HIS A 263 -16.74 -3.05 1.16
N GLY A 264 -17.91 -3.57 1.54
CA GLY A 264 -18.06 -4.86 2.22
C GLY A 264 -17.98 -6.07 1.29
N THR A 265 -18.41 -7.23 1.81
CA THR A 265 -18.45 -8.47 1.01
C THR A 265 -19.34 -8.31 -0.22
N ASP A 266 -18.82 -8.63 -1.40
CA ASP A 266 -19.45 -8.56 -2.73
C ASP A 266 -19.93 -7.16 -3.15
N GLY A 267 -19.47 -6.14 -2.43
CA GLY A 267 -19.69 -4.74 -2.78
C GLY A 267 -18.85 -4.28 -3.97
N THR A 268 -19.06 -3.02 -4.36
CA THR A 268 -18.27 -2.35 -5.41
C THR A 268 -18.05 -0.89 -5.04
N PRO A 269 -17.01 -0.23 -5.58
CA PRO A 269 -16.82 1.22 -5.42
C PRO A 269 -18.05 2.04 -5.78
N TYR A 270 -18.80 1.63 -6.79
CA TYR A 270 -20.02 2.30 -7.23
C TYR A 270 -21.12 2.29 -6.14
N ALA A 271 -21.20 1.23 -5.34
CA ALA A 271 -22.16 1.17 -4.23
C ALA A 271 -21.80 2.17 -3.13
N GLU A 272 -20.52 2.25 -2.76
CA GLU A 272 -20.09 3.18 -1.72
C GLU A 272 -20.20 4.64 -2.17
N LEU A 273 -19.88 4.94 -3.44
CA LEU A 273 -20.09 6.29 -3.99
C LEU A 273 -21.57 6.68 -3.95
N LYS A 274 -22.47 5.78 -4.31
CA LYS A 274 -23.92 6.06 -4.25
C LYS A 274 -24.32 6.50 -2.85
N ASP A 275 -23.83 5.81 -1.82
CA ASP A 275 -24.21 6.08 -0.44
C ASP A 275 -23.60 7.41 0.06
N GLU A 276 -22.43 7.82 -0.45
CA GLU A 276 -21.73 9.04 -0.01
C GLU A 276 -22.06 10.31 -0.79
N ILE A 277 -22.57 10.23 -2.04
CA ILE A 277 -22.75 11.42 -2.92
C ILE A 277 -23.64 12.50 -2.30
N GLU A 278 -24.73 12.12 -1.64
CA GLU A 278 -25.65 13.09 -1.03
C GLU A 278 -24.93 13.90 0.06
N PHE A 279 -24.22 13.21 0.96
CA PHE A 279 -23.45 13.84 2.03
C PHE A 279 -22.23 14.59 1.50
N GLY A 280 -21.53 14.05 0.50
CA GLY A 280 -20.42 14.73 -0.19
C GLY A 280 -20.86 16.06 -0.81
N THR A 281 -22.06 16.10 -1.38
CA THR A 281 -22.68 17.33 -1.90
C THR A 281 -23.01 18.30 -0.77
N LYS A 282 -23.67 17.82 0.30
CA LYS A 282 -24.11 18.63 1.44
C LYS A 282 -22.95 19.25 2.22
N TYR A 283 -21.85 18.50 2.39
CA TYR A 283 -20.72 18.88 3.25
C TYR A 283 -19.44 19.27 2.49
N GLY A 284 -19.45 19.19 1.15
CA GLY A 284 -18.33 19.63 0.32
C GLY A 284 -17.09 18.75 0.46
N TYR A 285 -17.22 17.45 0.20
CA TYR A 285 -16.08 16.53 0.09
C TYR A 285 -16.20 15.64 -1.15
N ALA A 286 -15.04 15.24 -1.67
CA ALA A 286 -14.92 14.26 -2.73
C ALA A 286 -14.94 12.84 -2.17
N VAL A 287 -15.36 11.87 -2.98
CA VAL A 287 -15.41 10.46 -2.61
C VAL A 287 -14.48 9.66 -3.53
N LEU A 288 -13.71 8.76 -2.92
CA LEU A 288 -12.82 7.84 -3.63
C LEU A 288 -13.14 6.39 -3.22
N GLY A 289 -13.94 5.70 -4.03
CA GLY A 289 -14.33 4.30 -3.80
C GLY A 289 -13.26 3.34 -4.31
N ILE A 290 -12.93 2.31 -3.52
CA ILE A 290 -11.81 1.40 -3.81
C ILE A 290 -12.29 -0.01 -4.11
N LEU A 291 -11.91 -0.57 -5.27
CA LEU A 291 -12.11 -1.99 -5.53
C LEU A 291 -11.01 -2.76 -4.84
N TRP A 292 -11.37 -3.66 -3.94
CA TRP A 292 -10.37 -4.47 -3.23
C TRP A 292 -10.67 -5.97 -3.18
N GLN A 293 -11.54 -6.40 -4.08
CA GLN A 293 -11.81 -7.81 -4.36
C GLN A 293 -11.29 -8.15 -5.75
N ASN A 294 -10.43 -9.16 -5.82
CA ASN A 294 -10.01 -9.74 -7.09
C ASN A 294 -11.24 -10.31 -7.80
N GLN A 295 -11.57 -9.76 -8.97
CA GLN A 295 -12.81 -10.13 -9.66
C GLN A 295 -12.81 -11.56 -10.21
N ARG A 296 -11.63 -12.15 -10.43
CA ARG A 296 -11.48 -13.52 -10.94
C ARG A 296 -11.61 -14.55 -9.83
N THR A 297 -10.89 -14.37 -8.73
CA THR A 297 -10.82 -15.35 -7.63
C THR A 297 -11.85 -15.08 -6.53
N LYS A 298 -12.44 -13.89 -6.51
CA LYS A 298 -13.31 -13.37 -5.44
C LYS A 298 -12.62 -13.22 -4.08
N SER A 299 -11.30 -13.42 -4.00
CA SER A 299 -10.51 -13.13 -2.81
C SER A 299 -10.36 -11.63 -2.61
N TYR A 300 -10.20 -11.21 -1.36
CA TYR A 300 -9.95 -9.82 -0.99
C TYR A 300 -8.45 -9.57 -0.91
N TYR A 301 -8.04 -8.35 -1.23
CA TYR A 301 -6.65 -7.93 -1.08
C TYR A 301 -6.27 -7.76 0.40
N SER A 302 -4.98 -7.94 0.68
CA SER A 302 -4.40 -7.61 1.98
C SER A 302 -4.49 -6.11 2.28
N ALA A 303 -4.45 -5.71 3.55
CA ALA A 303 -4.46 -4.30 3.94
C ALA A 303 -3.29 -3.51 3.30
N THR A 304 -2.12 -4.13 3.13
CA THR A 304 -0.98 -3.51 2.44
C THR A 304 -1.30 -3.16 0.99
N GLN A 305 -1.93 -4.06 0.26
CA GLN A 305 -2.35 -3.80 -1.12
C GLN A 305 -3.50 -2.79 -1.18
N VAL A 306 -4.48 -2.86 -0.28
CA VAL A 306 -5.54 -1.84 -0.13
C VAL A 306 -4.93 -0.45 0.07
N TYR A 307 -4.00 -0.32 1.01
CA TYR A 307 -3.37 0.96 1.31
C TYR A 307 -2.53 1.49 0.15
N ARG A 308 -1.85 0.61 -0.61
CA ARG A 308 -1.11 0.97 -1.83
C ARG A 308 -2.04 1.46 -2.94
N ILE A 309 -3.18 0.80 -3.13
CA ILE A 309 -4.24 1.23 -4.06
C ILE A 309 -4.76 2.61 -3.67
N ILE A 310 -5.10 2.82 -2.39
CA ILE A 310 -5.57 4.10 -1.86
C ILE A 310 -4.53 5.19 -2.11
N HIS A 311 -3.28 4.93 -1.77
CA HIS A 311 -2.18 5.87 -1.98
C HIS A 311 -2.06 6.30 -3.45
N LYS A 312 -1.99 5.34 -4.38
CA LYS A 312 -1.88 5.63 -5.83
C LYS A 312 -3.05 6.47 -6.32
N ALA A 313 -4.26 6.13 -5.91
CA ALA A 313 -5.47 6.84 -6.30
C ALA A 313 -5.54 8.25 -5.69
N LEU A 314 -5.17 8.43 -4.42
CA LEU A 314 -5.09 9.76 -3.78
C LEU A 314 -4.03 10.66 -4.42
N GLN A 315 -2.85 10.12 -4.75
CA GLN A 315 -1.81 10.88 -5.46
C GLN A 315 -2.29 11.35 -6.83
N HIS A 316 -2.96 10.47 -7.58
CA HIS A 316 -3.58 10.86 -8.84
C HIS A 316 -4.62 11.96 -8.64
N VAL A 317 -5.48 11.83 -7.63
CA VAL A 317 -6.52 12.83 -7.33
C VAL A 317 -5.89 14.18 -6.96
N LYS A 318 -4.83 14.20 -6.17
CA LYS A 318 -4.06 15.42 -5.85
C LYS A 318 -3.47 16.05 -7.10
N GLU A 319 -2.80 15.27 -7.93
CA GLU A 319 -2.13 15.79 -9.13
C GLU A 319 -3.13 16.29 -10.18
N ARG A 320 -4.26 15.61 -10.31
CA ARG A 320 -5.26 15.91 -11.34
C ARG A 320 -6.23 17.02 -10.94
N TYR A 321 -6.64 17.04 -9.66
CA TYR A 321 -7.72 17.89 -9.16
C TYR A 321 -7.26 18.86 -8.06
N GLY A 322 -6.04 18.72 -7.54
CA GLY A 322 -5.52 19.60 -6.49
C GLY A 322 -6.15 19.37 -5.11
N ASN A 323 -6.77 18.21 -4.85
CA ASN A 323 -7.32 17.90 -3.54
C ASN A 323 -6.25 17.91 -2.44
N ASP A 324 -6.66 18.30 -1.23
CA ASP A 324 -5.80 18.37 -0.06
C ASP A 324 -5.70 16.99 0.61
N LEU A 325 -4.57 16.31 0.41
CA LEU A 325 -4.31 15.01 1.02
C LEU A 325 -3.97 15.08 2.52
N SER A 326 -3.92 16.27 3.12
CA SER A 326 -3.88 16.43 4.59
C SER A 326 -5.28 16.46 5.23
N ARG A 327 -6.32 16.15 4.44
CA ARG A 327 -7.72 16.18 4.86
C ARG A 327 -8.48 14.98 4.32
N VAL A 328 -8.05 13.79 4.72
CA VAL A 328 -8.61 12.53 4.21
C VAL A 328 -9.26 11.74 5.36
N ALA A 329 -10.41 11.15 5.10
CA ALA A 329 -11.00 10.13 5.97
C ALA A 329 -11.10 8.81 5.23
N TYR A 330 -11.07 7.74 6.00
CA TYR A 330 -11.43 6.40 5.56
C TYR A 330 -12.86 6.09 6.04
N VAL A 331 -13.71 5.51 5.20
CA VAL A 331 -14.97 4.88 5.59
C VAL A 331 -15.02 3.45 5.06
N GLY A 332 -15.29 2.49 5.96
CA GLY A 332 -15.34 1.08 5.62
C GLY A 332 -16.59 0.40 6.13
N PHE A 333 -17.15 -0.47 5.30
CA PHE A 333 -18.32 -1.27 5.62
C PHE A 333 -18.00 -2.75 5.72
N SER A 334 -18.54 -3.45 6.73
CA SER A 334 -18.46 -4.91 6.80
C SER A 334 -16.99 -5.37 6.74
N ARG A 335 -16.61 -6.15 5.72
CA ARG A 335 -15.21 -6.51 5.49
C ARG A 335 -14.29 -5.29 5.29
N GLY A 336 -14.78 -4.23 4.65
CA GLY A 336 -14.09 -2.94 4.50
C GLY A 336 -13.90 -2.21 5.83
N SER A 337 -14.80 -2.42 6.79
CA SER A 337 -14.63 -1.97 8.17
C SER A 337 -13.55 -2.80 8.89
N ALA A 338 -13.56 -4.12 8.72
CA ALA A 338 -12.56 -5.00 9.35
C ALA A 338 -11.12 -4.71 8.86
N VAL A 339 -10.91 -4.47 7.56
CA VAL A 339 -9.56 -4.13 7.03
C VAL A 339 -9.10 -2.71 7.41
N SER A 340 -10.02 -1.85 7.86
CA SER A 340 -9.71 -0.45 8.17
C SER A 340 -8.70 -0.30 9.30
N TYR A 341 -8.67 -1.21 10.27
CA TYR A 341 -7.77 -1.12 11.43
C TYR A 341 -6.30 -1.31 11.02
N GLU A 342 -6.00 -2.34 10.22
CA GLU A 342 -4.64 -2.54 9.69
C GLU A 342 -4.29 -1.45 8.68
N THR A 343 -5.23 -1.04 7.84
CA THR A 343 -5.02 0.05 6.87
C THR A 343 -4.70 1.37 7.57
N THR A 344 -5.34 1.67 8.70
CA THR A 344 -5.06 2.86 9.52
C THR A 344 -3.70 2.76 10.22
N TYR A 345 -3.32 1.57 10.68
CA TYR A 345 -1.97 1.33 11.21
C TYR A 345 -0.90 1.57 10.15
N LEU A 346 -1.08 1.01 8.94
CA LEU A 346 -0.18 1.23 7.81
C LEU A 346 -0.13 2.71 7.42
N ASP A 347 -1.27 3.40 7.47
CA ASP A 347 -1.33 4.84 7.24
C ASP A 347 -0.49 5.63 8.23
N ARG A 348 -0.62 5.30 9.52
CA ARG A 348 0.15 5.92 10.58
C ARG A 348 1.66 5.75 10.42
N MET A 349 2.08 4.57 9.95
CA MET A 349 3.47 4.23 9.69
C MET A 349 3.99 4.77 8.35
N GLY A 350 3.09 5.13 7.44
CA GLY A 350 3.38 5.62 6.09
C GLY A 350 3.07 7.10 5.91
N TYR A 351 2.22 7.42 4.91
CA TYR A 351 1.94 8.79 4.48
C TYR A 351 1.04 9.60 5.40
N ARG A 352 0.30 8.96 6.32
CA ARG A 352 -0.56 9.62 7.31
C ARG A 352 -1.65 10.46 6.66
N TYR A 353 -2.40 9.87 5.74
CA TYR A 353 -3.54 10.51 5.10
C TYR A 353 -4.72 10.67 6.06
N PHE A 354 -5.00 9.68 6.91
CA PHE A 354 -6.30 9.59 7.58
C PHE A 354 -6.35 10.39 8.88
N ASP A 355 -7.15 11.45 8.88
CA ASP A 355 -7.52 12.20 10.09
C ASP A 355 -8.65 11.51 10.87
N LEU A 356 -9.45 10.67 10.20
CA LEU A 356 -10.52 9.87 10.77
C LEU A 356 -10.71 8.55 10.02
N THR A 357 -10.91 7.47 10.76
CA THR A 357 -11.36 6.18 10.24
C THR A 357 -12.78 5.88 10.74
N ILE A 358 -13.74 5.80 9.84
CA ILE A 358 -15.13 5.44 10.09
C ILE A 358 -15.29 3.94 9.80
N SER A 359 -15.49 3.14 10.84
CA SER A 359 -15.62 1.69 10.76
C SER A 359 -17.04 1.30 11.15
N HIS A 360 -17.81 0.76 10.21
CA HIS A 360 -19.19 0.34 10.48
C HIS A 360 -19.47 -1.09 10.05
N SER A 361 -20.02 -1.87 10.99
CA SER A 361 -20.46 -3.25 10.79
C SER A 361 -19.36 -4.26 10.41
N GLY A 362 -18.11 -3.99 10.81
CA GLY A 362 -17.03 -4.97 10.88
C GLY A 362 -16.02 -4.61 11.98
N GLY A 363 -16.11 -5.30 13.11
CA GLY A 363 -15.27 -5.06 14.29
C GLY A 363 -13.93 -5.82 14.24
N ILE A 364 -13.20 -5.80 15.36
CA ILE A 364 -12.02 -6.66 15.56
C ILE A 364 -12.51 -7.97 16.22
N PRO A 365 -12.32 -9.14 15.59
CA PRO A 365 -12.75 -10.42 16.13
C PRO A 365 -12.30 -10.66 17.59
N THR A 366 -13.23 -11.15 18.41
CA THR A 366 -13.00 -11.46 19.84
C THR A 366 -12.15 -12.71 20.02
N SER A 367 -12.31 -13.68 19.12
CA SER A 367 -11.34 -14.75 18.89
C SER A 367 -10.36 -14.32 17.82
N LEU A 368 -9.07 -14.67 17.96
CA LEU A 368 -8.09 -14.34 16.93
C LEU A 368 -8.42 -14.95 15.55
N ALA A 369 -9.30 -15.96 15.48
CA ALA A 369 -9.86 -16.48 14.23
C ALA A 369 -10.75 -15.42 13.54
N VAL A 370 -10.36 -14.99 12.35
CA VAL A 370 -11.05 -13.95 11.58
C VAL A 370 -12.02 -14.57 10.60
N ALA A 371 -13.31 -14.40 10.90
CA ALA A 371 -14.46 -14.85 10.13
C ALA A 371 -14.51 -16.38 9.87
N PRO A 372 -15.56 -17.09 10.33
CA PRO A 372 -15.65 -18.56 10.30
C PRO A 372 -15.46 -19.26 8.94
N THR A 373 -15.36 -18.53 7.83
CA THR A 373 -15.36 -19.06 6.47
C THR A 373 -14.13 -18.69 5.63
N SER A 374 -13.20 -17.86 6.13
CA SER A 374 -12.06 -17.38 5.33
C SER A 374 -10.67 -17.80 5.82
N SER A 375 -10.49 -18.14 7.09
CA SER A 375 -9.22 -18.65 7.63
C SER A 375 -9.44 -19.29 9.00
N SER A 376 -8.89 -20.49 9.22
CA SER A 376 -8.76 -21.09 10.56
C SER A 376 -7.66 -20.45 11.39
N ASP A 377 -6.73 -19.75 10.73
CA ASP A 377 -5.55 -19.18 11.35
C ASP A 377 -5.82 -17.76 11.85
N PRO A 378 -5.23 -17.38 12.99
CA PRO A 378 -5.37 -16.05 13.53
C PRO A 378 -4.74 -15.02 12.62
N ASP A 379 -5.45 -13.92 12.36
CA ASP A 379 -4.88 -12.81 11.61
C ASP A 379 -3.68 -12.22 12.37
N LEU A 380 -2.54 -12.18 11.68
CA LEU A 380 -1.27 -11.79 12.29
C LEU A 380 -1.29 -10.36 12.80
N PHE A 381 -1.98 -9.44 12.11
CA PHE A 381 -2.09 -8.06 12.56
C PHE A 381 -2.87 -7.99 13.87
N PHE A 382 -4.07 -8.59 13.94
CA PHE A 382 -4.87 -8.54 15.17
C PHE A 382 -4.21 -9.26 16.35
N SER A 383 -3.52 -10.37 16.08
CA SER A 383 -2.71 -11.06 17.09
C SER A 383 -1.59 -10.15 17.60
N ASN A 384 -0.83 -9.52 16.71
CA ASN A 384 0.25 -8.63 17.09
C ASN A 384 -0.24 -7.36 17.81
N LEU A 385 -1.38 -6.81 17.41
CA LEU A 385 -2.03 -5.67 18.08
C LEU A 385 -2.50 -6.04 19.50
N THR A 386 -3.09 -7.23 19.65
CA THR A 386 -3.60 -7.73 20.94
C THR A 386 -2.47 -7.94 21.94
N TYR A 387 -1.38 -8.56 21.49
CA TYR A 387 -0.21 -8.91 22.31
C TYR A 387 0.86 -7.81 22.38
N GLY A 388 0.60 -6.61 21.85
CA GLY A 388 1.55 -5.48 21.93
C GLY A 388 2.84 -5.69 21.14
N ARG A 389 2.83 -6.57 20.13
CA ARG A 389 4.00 -6.87 19.28
C ARG A 389 4.24 -5.82 18.20
N LEU A 390 3.33 -4.86 18.04
CA LEU A 390 3.46 -3.72 17.12
C LEU A 390 4.10 -2.49 17.79
N GLY A 391 4.54 -2.58 19.05
CA GLY A 391 5.13 -1.47 19.80
C GLY A 391 4.18 -0.87 20.85
N SER A 392 4.61 0.20 21.53
CA SER A 392 3.93 0.71 22.73
C SER A 392 2.66 1.51 22.46
N ASN A 393 2.49 2.10 21.28
CA ASN A 393 1.27 2.81 20.88
C ASN A 393 1.13 2.84 19.35
N PRO A 394 0.90 1.69 18.68
CA PRO A 394 0.91 1.61 17.23
C PRO A 394 -0.20 2.46 16.56
N LEU A 395 -1.21 2.89 17.31
CA LEU A 395 -2.32 3.73 16.83
C LEU A 395 -2.28 5.16 17.40
N ALA A 396 -1.17 5.58 18.03
CA ALA A 396 -1.05 6.92 18.61
C ALA A 396 -1.40 8.04 17.62
N GLY A 397 -2.39 8.86 17.95
CA GLY A 397 -2.82 10.03 17.17
C GLY A 397 -3.86 9.72 16.07
N THR A 398 -4.28 8.47 15.94
CA THR A 398 -5.38 8.08 15.05
C THR A 398 -6.74 8.29 15.73
N LYS A 399 -7.78 8.55 14.94
CA LYS A 399 -9.16 8.74 15.41
C LYS A 399 -10.10 7.77 14.71
N PHE A 400 -11.06 7.22 15.45
CA PHE A 400 -12.02 6.25 14.96
C PHE A 400 -13.46 6.64 15.30
N PHE A 401 -14.36 6.49 14.34
CA PHE A 401 -15.80 6.47 14.54
C PHE A 401 -16.28 5.03 14.35
N LEU A 402 -17.01 4.49 15.32
CA LEU A 402 -17.44 3.10 15.33
C LEU A 402 -18.97 3.00 15.29
N TYR A 403 -19.48 2.05 14.51
CA TYR A 403 -20.92 1.71 14.50
C TYR A 403 -21.14 0.19 14.47
N CYS A 404 -22.06 -0.29 15.30
CA CYS A 404 -22.61 -1.64 15.22
C CYS A 404 -24.14 -1.64 15.43
N GLY A 405 -24.82 -2.58 14.79
CA GLY A 405 -26.23 -2.90 15.05
C GLY A 405 -26.35 -4.19 15.84
N GLU A 406 -27.18 -4.23 16.88
CA GLU A 406 -27.38 -5.43 17.71
C GLU A 406 -28.30 -6.47 17.04
N LYS A 407 -29.04 -6.07 16.00
CA LYS A 407 -29.86 -6.95 15.14
C LYS A 407 -29.20 -7.20 13.78
N ASP A 408 -27.87 -7.14 13.73
CA ASP A 408 -27.09 -7.52 12.54
C ASP A 408 -27.49 -8.93 12.07
N GLU A 409 -28.05 -9.03 10.88
CA GLU A 409 -28.59 -10.27 10.35
C GLU A 409 -27.50 -11.29 9.95
N GLN A 410 -26.24 -10.85 9.84
CA GLN A 410 -25.10 -11.69 9.48
C GLN A 410 -24.36 -12.23 10.71
N TRP A 411 -24.25 -11.42 11.75
CA TRP A 411 -23.41 -11.72 12.93
C TRP A 411 -24.18 -11.68 14.26
N GLY A 412 -25.43 -11.23 14.25
CA GLY A 412 -26.23 -11.02 15.46
C GLY A 412 -25.53 -10.12 16.46
N THR A 413 -25.64 -10.48 17.73
CA THR A 413 -25.00 -9.74 18.83
C THR A 413 -23.47 -9.80 18.80
N GLU A 414 -22.86 -10.72 18.03
CA GLU A 414 -21.40 -10.82 17.95
C GLU A 414 -20.80 -9.58 17.27
N MET A 415 -21.53 -8.93 16.35
CA MET A 415 -21.03 -7.70 15.70
C MET A 415 -20.66 -6.63 16.74
N CYS A 416 -21.56 -6.33 17.66
CA CYS A 416 -21.30 -5.32 18.69
C CYS A 416 -20.22 -5.75 19.69
N LYS A 417 -20.08 -7.04 19.99
CA LYS A 417 -18.96 -7.53 20.81
C LYS A 417 -17.61 -7.33 20.12
N GLN A 418 -17.53 -7.53 18.80
CA GLN A 418 -16.32 -7.25 18.04
C GLN A 418 -15.98 -5.75 18.02
N PHE A 419 -16.98 -4.87 18.04
CA PHE A 419 -16.76 -3.44 18.19
C PHE A 419 -16.40 -3.02 19.61
N ASP A 420 -16.93 -3.67 20.65
CA ASP A 420 -16.49 -3.49 22.03
C ASP A 420 -14.99 -3.87 22.18
N ASN A 421 -14.58 -4.97 21.53
CA ASN A 421 -13.19 -5.39 21.45
C ASN A 421 -12.33 -4.40 20.64
N ALA A 422 -12.83 -3.94 19.48
CA ALA A 422 -12.16 -2.93 18.66
C ALA A 422 -11.92 -1.64 19.46
N ASN A 423 -12.96 -1.12 20.11
CA ASN A 423 -12.89 0.07 20.95
C ASN A 423 -11.81 -0.08 22.04
N SER A 424 -11.81 -1.22 22.74
CA SER A 424 -10.81 -1.52 23.77
C SER A 424 -9.39 -1.60 23.23
N LEU A 425 -9.17 -2.30 22.11
CA LEU A 425 -7.85 -2.46 21.49
C LEU A 425 -7.33 -1.15 20.89
N ILE A 426 -8.19 -0.34 20.28
CA ILE A 426 -7.83 0.99 19.75
C ILE A 426 -7.29 1.86 20.88
N GLN A 427 -8.06 1.99 21.98
CA GLN A 427 -7.66 2.81 23.13
C GLN A 427 -6.39 2.28 23.80
N LYS A 428 -6.30 0.95 24.02
CA LYS A 428 -5.10 0.29 24.58
C LYS A 428 -3.84 0.58 23.76
N ASN A 429 -3.98 0.74 22.45
CA ASN A 429 -2.87 0.96 21.52
C ASN A 429 -2.67 2.45 21.14
N GLY A 430 -3.27 3.38 21.89
CA GLY A 430 -3.05 4.82 21.76
C GLY A 430 -3.94 5.54 20.75
N GLY A 431 -4.86 4.84 20.09
CA GLY A 431 -5.86 5.47 19.23
C GLY A 431 -7.01 6.07 20.05
N THR A 432 -7.78 6.96 19.43
CA THR A 432 -8.96 7.59 20.05
C THR A 432 -10.23 7.13 19.34
N VAL A 433 -11.25 6.71 20.08
CA VAL A 433 -12.60 6.50 19.54
C VAL A 433 -13.41 7.75 19.82
N VAL A 434 -13.70 8.53 18.78
CA VAL A 434 -14.39 9.83 18.89
C VAL A 434 -15.90 9.68 19.07
N GLU A 435 -16.45 8.57 18.61
CA GLU A 435 -17.85 8.17 18.79
C GLU A 435 -17.94 6.65 18.61
N PHE A 436 -18.77 6.00 19.42
CA PHE A 436 -19.15 4.61 19.23
C PHE A 436 -20.67 4.46 19.39
N ILE A 437 -21.34 4.24 18.26
CA ILE A 437 -22.79 4.01 18.22
C ILE A 437 -23.07 2.52 18.31
N ARG A 438 -23.85 2.15 19.32
CA ARG A 438 -24.50 0.84 19.44
C ARG A 438 -25.98 1.02 19.22
N ASP A 439 -26.49 0.52 18.10
CA ASP A 439 -27.91 0.60 17.79
C ASP A 439 -28.61 -0.71 18.16
N ALA A 440 -29.47 -0.67 19.19
CA ALA A 440 -30.23 -1.81 19.68
C ALA A 440 -31.18 -2.40 18.62
N ASP A 441 -31.66 -1.57 17.68
CA ASP A 441 -32.54 -1.98 16.59
C ASP A 441 -31.82 -2.05 15.24
N GLY A 442 -30.52 -1.71 15.22
CA GLY A 442 -29.72 -1.58 14.01
C GLY A 442 -29.41 -2.91 13.36
N THR A 443 -29.44 -2.93 12.02
CA THR A 443 -29.06 -4.07 11.17
C THR A 443 -27.63 -3.95 10.68
N HIS A 444 -27.17 -4.90 9.86
CA HIS A 444 -25.81 -4.88 9.30
C HIS A 444 -25.54 -3.59 8.52
N ALA A 445 -26.50 -3.08 7.76
CA ALA A 445 -26.36 -1.82 7.01
C ALA A 445 -26.88 -0.59 7.78
N GLY A 446 -27.12 -0.68 9.10
CA GLY A 446 -27.86 0.36 9.82
C GLY A 446 -27.21 1.75 9.83
N TYR A 447 -25.86 1.85 9.79
CA TYR A 447 -25.16 3.13 9.65
C TYR A 447 -25.58 3.91 8.39
N ARG A 448 -25.56 3.25 7.23
CA ARG A 448 -25.90 3.86 5.93
C ARG A 448 -27.41 3.99 5.71
N ALA A 449 -28.21 3.15 6.36
CA ALA A 449 -29.67 3.21 6.28
C ALA A 449 -30.26 4.31 7.18
N ASN A 450 -29.54 4.74 8.21
CA ASN A 450 -29.94 5.80 9.13
C ASN A 450 -29.15 7.08 8.83
N SER A 451 -29.78 8.01 8.11
CA SER A 451 -29.14 9.27 7.71
C SER A 451 -28.59 10.08 8.89
N ALA A 452 -29.18 9.98 10.08
CA ALA A 452 -28.66 10.67 11.26
C ALA A 452 -27.33 10.08 11.76
N TYR A 453 -27.13 8.76 11.64
CA TYR A 453 -25.85 8.13 12.00
C TYR A 453 -24.77 8.39 10.95
N HIS A 454 -25.14 8.34 9.67
CA HIS A 454 -24.24 8.72 8.58
C HIS A 454 -23.80 10.18 8.72
N GLU A 455 -24.74 11.09 8.97
CA GLU A 455 -24.46 12.52 9.19
C GLU A 455 -23.54 12.74 10.39
N LYS A 456 -23.69 11.98 11.48
CA LYS A 456 -22.76 12.03 12.61
C LYS A 456 -21.35 11.64 12.22
N GLY A 457 -21.17 10.55 11.47
CA GLY A 457 -19.87 10.11 10.97
C GLY A 457 -19.21 11.18 10.08
N VAL A 458 -19.97 11.72 9.13
CA VAL A 458 -19.54 12.82 8.26
C VAL A 458 -19.21 14.08 9.06
N SER A 459 -20.00 14.43 10.08
CA SER A 459 -19.73 15.60 10.92
C SER A 459 -18.43 15.45 11.72
N GLN A 460 -18.09 14.24 12.16
CA GLN A 460 -16.78 13.96 12.78
C GLN A 460 -15.66 14.12 11.76
N PHE A 461 -15.85 13.69 10.50
CA PHE A 461 -14.86 13.91 9.45
C PHE A 461 -14.60 15.40 9.20
N ILE A 462 -15.66 16.20 9.03
CA ILE A 462 -15.52 17.64 8.83
C ILE A 462 -14.81 18.30 10.02
N SER A 463 -15.14 17.89 11.24
CA SER A 463 -14.51 18.41 12.46
C SER A 463 -13.04 17.99 12.61
N ALA A 464 -12.68 16.79 12.15
CA ALA A 464 -11.32 16.28 12.21
C ALA A 464 -10.38 16.93 11.18
N THR A 465 -10.92 17.57 10.14
CA THR A 465 -10.17 18.09 8.99
C THR A 465 -10.42 19.59 8.73
N PRO A 466 -10.18 20.49 9.69
CA PRO A 466 -10.60 21.90 9.65
C PRO A 466 -10.08 22.68 8.42
#